data_AF-A0A1X2GA00-F1
#
_entry.id   AF-A0A1X2GA00-F1
#
_cell.length_a   1.000
_cell.length_b   1.000
_cell.length_c   1.000
_cell.angle_alpha   90.00
_cell.angle_beta   90.00
_cell.angle_gamma   90.00
#
_symmetry.space_group_name_H-M   'P 1'
#
loop_
_entity.id
_entity.type
_entity.pdbx_description
1 polymer ?
#
loop_
_entity_poly.entity_id
_entity_poly.type
_entity_poly.pdbx_seq_one_letter_code
_entity_poly.pdbx_strand_id
1 'polypeptide(L)' 'DFIMFAKSTTLPIRCVVLDYAGLSTCPGDIVTFAKELKSIKEVVVDHGDSLEKFTRHQLINGNIQKFHHIRLQSLSPL' A
#
# COMPACT_ATOMS: atom_id res chain seq x y z
N ASP A 1 4.97 8.05 18.52
CA ASP A 1 4.49 6.75 18.03
C ASP A 1 3.47 6.98 16.91
N PHE A 2 3.75 6.48 15.70
CA PHE A 2 2.87 6.67 14.53
C PHE A 2 1.51 6.01 14.73
N ILE A 3 1.46 4.80 15.31
CA ILE A 3 0.22 4.05 15.47
C ILE A 3 -0.70 4.77 16.44
N MET A 4 -0.16 5.29 17.53
CA MET A 4 -0.94 6.08 18.49
C MET A 4 -1.51 7.35 17.84
N PHE A 5 -0.71 8.07 17.05
CA PHE A 5 -1.15 9.25 16.31
C PHE A 5 -2.24 8.90 15.29
N ALA A 6 -2.03 7.86 14.48
CA ALA A 6 -2.98 7.45 13.45
C ALA A 6 -4.31 6.96 14.05
N LYS A 7 -4.30 6.39 15.26
CA LYS A 7 -5.51 5.98 15.98
C LYS A 7 -6.29 7.16 16.57
N SER A 8 -5.63 8.23 17.00
CA SER A 8 -6.26 9.35 17.70
C SER A 8 -6.61 10.54 16.79
N THR A 9 -5.91 10.70 15.67
CA THR A 9 -6.09 11.83 14.77
C THR A 9 -7.39 11.73 13.96
N THR A 10 -8.02 12.88 13.74
CA THR A 10 -9.14 13.05 12.81
C THR A 10 -8.67 13.52 11.43
N LEU A 11 -7.40 13.92 11.30
CA LEU A 11 -6.84 14.38 10.04
C LEU A 11 -6.65 13.19 9.07
N PRO A 12 -6.95 13.39 7.77
CA PRO A 12 -6.72 12.36 6.78
C PRO A 12 -5.22 12.12 6.59
N ILE A 13 -4.80 10.86 6.63
CA ILE A 13 -3.43 10.42 6.37
C ILE A 13 -3.36 9.81 4.97
N ARG A 14 -2.31 10.21 4.23
CA ARG A 14 -1.80 9.50 3.06
C ARG A 14 -0.52 8.79 3.45
N CYS A 15 -0.48 7.47 3.33
CA CYS A 15 0.75 6.69 3.54
C CYS A 15 1.45 6.45 2.21
N VAL A 16 2.78 6.52 2.21
CA VAL A 16 3.61 6.08 1.09
C VAL A 16 4.36 4.83 1.55
N VAL A 17 4.21 3.74 0.80
CA VAL A 17 4.91 2.47 1.01
C VAL A 17 5.95 2.33 -0.08
N LEU A 18 7.20 2.14 0.32
CA LEU A 18 8.30 1.93 -0.62
C LEU A 18 8.38 0.43 -0.91
N ASP A 19 7.98 0.01 -2.11
CA ASP A 19 8.09 -1.39 -2.52
C ASP A 19 9.40 -1.61 -3.26
N TYR A 20 10.47 -1.87 -2.49
CA TYR A 20 11.77 -2.15 -3.07
C TYR A 20 11.75 -3.52 -3.76
N ALA A 21 11.79 -3.49 -5.10
CA ALA A 21 11.90 -4.63 -6.00
C ALA A 21 10.81 -5.72 -5.86
N GLY A 22 9.62 -5.39 -5.36
CA GLY A 22 8.53 -6.37 -5.14
C GLY A 22 8.85 -7.42 -4.06
N LEU A 23 9.89 -7.18 -3.24
CA LEU A 23 10.36 -8.09 -2.20
C LEU A 23 9.93 -7.66 -0.79
N SER A 24 9.47 -6.42 -0.64
CA SER A 24 9.47 -5.75 0.67
C SER A 24 8.07 -5.52 1.25
N THR A 25 7.03 -5.77 0.45
CA THR A 25 5.67 -5.38 0.81
C THR A 25 4.74 -6.60 0.82
N CYS A 26 4.23 -6.97 2.00
CA CYS A 26 3.11 -7.89 2.10
C CYS A 26 1.81 -7.12 1.86
N PRO A 27 1.06 -7.39 0.76
CA PRO A 27 -0.17 -6.66 0.48
C PRO A 27 -1.24 -6.84 1.57
N GLY A 28 -1.22 -8.00 2.24
CA GLY A 28 -2.10 -8.29 3.37
C GLY A 28 -1.87 -7.35 4.56
N ASP A 29 -0.62 -6.95 4.79
CA ASP A 29 -0.28 -6.03 5.88
C ASP A 29 -0.79 -4.63 5.57
N ILE A 30 -0.66 -4.15 4.32
CA ILE A 30 -1.24 -2.86 3.89
C ILE A 30 -2.75 -2.84 4.11
N VAL A 31 -3.43 -3.93 3.74
CA VAL A 31 -4.89 -4.03 3.91
C VAL A 31 -5.27 -4.07 5.39
N THR A 32 -4.55 -4.83 6.21
CA THR A 32 -4.76 -4.87 7.66
C THR A 32 -4.56 -3.48 8.26
N PHE A 33 -3.51 -2.79 7.85
CA PHE A 33 -3.19 -1.43 8.29
C PHE A 33 -4.30 -0.42 7.95
N ALA A 34 -4.82 -0.46 6.71
CA ALA A 34 -5.92 0.39 6.27
C ALA A 34 -7.25 0.07 6.98
N LYS A 35 -7.45 -1.20 7.38
CA LYS A 35 -8.62 -1.62 8.18
C LYS A 35 -8.55 -1.06 9.60
N GLU A 36 -7.40 -1.21 10.26
CA GLU A 36 -7.20 -0.78 11.65
C GLU A 36 -7.16 0.74 11.83
N LEU A 37 -6.56 1.46 10.88
CA LEU A 37 -6.33 2.90 10.98
C LEU A 37 -7.30 3.68 10.06
N LYS A 38 -8.45 4.09 10.61
CA LYS A 38 -9.51 4.82 9.87
C LYS A 38 -9.07 6.18 9.32
N SER A 39 -8.01 6.77 9.88
CA SER A 39 -7.40 8.02 9.44
C SER A 39 -6.69 7.88 8.09
N ILE A 40 -6.20 6.68 7.74
CA ILE A 40 -5.59 6.41 6.43
C ILE A 40 -6.67 6.45 5.36
N LYS A 41 -6.61 7.44 4.47
CA LYS A 41 -7.56 7.58 3.35
C LYS A 41 -6.99 7.08 2.03
N GLU A 42 -5.67 7.08 1.90
CA GLU A 42 -4.97 6.69 0.70
C GLU A 42 -3.62 6.05 1.05
N VAL A 43 -3.24 5.03 0.30
CA VAL A 43 -1.90 4.45 0.28
C VAL A 43 -1.34 4.61 -1.12
N VAL A 44 -0.13 5.13 -1.21
CA VAL A 44 0.64 5.20 -2.44
C VAL A 44 1.76 4.17 -2.32
N VAL A 45 1.89 3.30 -3.31
CA VAL A 45 3.01 2.38 -3.44
C VAL A 45 3.99 2.98 -4.42
N ASP A 46 5.22 3.17 -3.97
CA ASP A 46 6.32 3.63 -4.79
C ASP A 46 7.18 2.42 -5.20
N HIS A 47 7.18 2.13 -6.50
CA HIS A 47 7.92 1.03 -7.11
C HIS A 47 9.31 1.46 -7.59
N GLY A 48 9.67 2.74 -7.39
CA GLY A 48 10.91 3.36 -7.85
C GLY A 48 10.82 3.95 -9.26
N ASP A 49 10.12 3.29 -10.18
CA ASP A 49 9.85 3.77 -11.55
C ASP A 49 8.44 4.33 -11.74
N SER A 50 7.53 4.00 -10.82
CA SER A 50 6.12 4.31 -10.91
C SER A 50 5.47 4.43 -9.53
N LEU A 51 4.39 5.20 -9.47
CA LEU A 51 3.58 5.38 -8.26
C LEU A 51 2.19 4.80 -8.51
N GLU A 52 1.77 3.85 -7.68
CA GLU A 52 0.42 3.31 -7.69
C GLU A 52 -0.38 3.81 -6.49
N LYS A 53 -1.59 4.34 -6.73
CA LYS A 53 -2.42 4.93 -5.68
C LYS A 53 -3.64 4.08 -5.39
N PHE A 54 -3.88 3.83 -4.11
CA PHE A 54 -5.02 3.07 -3.62
C PHE A 54 -5.78 3.85 -2.55
N THR A 55 -7.07 4.07 -2.77
CA THR A 55 -7.95 4.58 -1.73
C THR A 55 -8.18 3.52 -0.66
N ARG A 56 -8.50 3.94 0.57
CA ARG A 56 -8.87 3.02 1.66
C ARG A 56 -10.01 2.08 1.26
N HIS A 57 -10.99 2.57 0.51
CA HIS A 57 -12.11 1.74 0.03
C HIS A 57 -11.61 0.64 -0.92
N GLN A 58 -10.72 0.97 -1.86
CA GLN A 58 -10.11 -0.01 -2.76
C GLN A 58 -9.26 -1.04 -2.01
N LEU A 59 -8.54 -0.64 -0.95
CA LEU A 59 -7.75 -1.57 -0.15
C LEU A 59 -8.61 -2.56 0.64
N ILE A 60 -9.75 -2.11 1.18
CA ILE A 60 -10.62 -2.93 2.03
C ILE A 60 -11.52 -3.85 1.22
N ASN A 61 -12.03 -3.35 0.08
CA ASN A 61 -13.06 -4.02 -0.72
C ASN A 61 -12.54 -4.56 -2.05
N GLY A 62 -11.35 -4.15 -2.48
CA GLY A 62 -10.77 -4.54 -3.76
C GLY A 62 -10.06 -5.89 -3.70
N ASN A 63 -9.98 -6.53 -4.86
CA ASN A 63 -9.17 -7.72 -5.06
C ASN A 63 -7.68 -7.29 -5.05
N ILE A 64 -6.92 -7.69 -4.03
CA ILE A 64 -5.52 -7.31 -3.75
C ILE A 64 -4.55 -7.76 -4.87
N GLN A 65 -5.05 -8.38 -5.93
CA GLN A 65 -4.25 -8.90 -7.05
C GLN A 65 -3.47 -7.83 -7.83
N LYS A 66 -3.74 -6.52 -7.64
CA LYS A 66 -2.94 -5.46 -8.26
C LYS A 66 -1.50 -5.38 -7.73
N PHE A 67 -1.25 -5.84 -6.50
CA PHE A 67 0.11 -5.90 -5.96
C PHE A 67 0.98 -7.00 -6.60
N HIS A 68 0.42 -7.91 -7.40
CA HIS A 68 1.16 -9.03 -7.98
C HIS A 68 1.84 -8.76 -9.32
N HIS A 69 1.67 -7.58 -9.93
CA HIS A 69 2.13 -7.36 -11.30
C HIS A 69 3.66 -7.27 -11.50
N ILE A 70 4.46 -7.33 -10.43
CA ILE A 70 5.92 -7.13 -10.48
C ILE A 70 6.72 -8.43 -10.63
N ARG A 71 6.10 -9.62 -10.60
CA ARG A 71 6.87 -10.88 -10.76
C ARG A 71 7.16 -11.27 -12.21
N LEU A 72 6.52 -10.65 -13.21
CA LEU A 72 6.63 -11.10 -14.61
C LEU A 72 7.36 -10.14 -15.55
N GLN A 73 7.68 -8.91 -15.14
CA GLN A 73 8.46 -7.96 -15.97
C GLN A 73 9.97 -8.00 -15.70
N SER A 74 10.41 -8.57 -14.58
CA SER A 74 11.85 -8.78 -14.29
C SER A 74 12.41 -10.11 -14.81
N LEU A 75 11.60 -10.90 -15.53
CA LEU A 75 11.97 -12.21 -16.07
C LEU A 75 11.88 -12.28 -17.61
N SER A 76 11.88 -11.14 -18.30
CA SER A 76 12.16 -11.12 -19.74
C SER A 76 13.65 -11.41 -19.96
N PRO A 77 14.03 -12.54 -20.60
CA PRO A 77 15.41 -12.74 -21.01
C PRO A 77 15.74 -11.73 -22.11
N LEU A 78 16.93 -11.11 -22.00
CA LEU A 78 17.57 -10.34 -23.08
C LEU A 78 17.70 -11.18 -24.36
#